data_AF-A0A1Q7RAU2-F1
#
_entry.id   AF-A0A1Q7RAU2-F1
#
_cell.length_a   1.000
_cell.length_b   1.000
_cell.length_c   1.000
_cell.angle_alpha   90.00
_cell.angle_beta   90.00
_cell.angle_gamma   90.00
#
_symmetry.space_group_name_H-M   'P 1'
#
loop_
_entity.id
_entity.type
_entity.pdbx_description
1 polymer ?
#
loop_
_entity_poly.entity_id
_entity_poly.type
_entity_poly.pdbx_seq_one_letter_code
_entity_poly.pdbx_strand_id
1 'polypeptide(L)'
;MKREWITGIVIGLAVSIILSLFAPLAQAGPQLICWPFDIGAARSLPWGGTGWHDAQADYDVSRLAADTLALLTLDALVLTRMETLRRAAIYAERDSRAAQELLSKLQARADAAKSDALALFDLGYFAEAYRQTGMMRNSSPPTGVSKINGYELVQRALALRGSDGQMEFAAALVASAVARRDAINGHLAQAAANADDGSLLAKNLMSHAHLFQIHAGTLAEFRSQLVAAKTN
;
A
#
# COMPACT_ATOMS: atom_id res chain seq x y z
N MET A 1 -58.42 -9.87 10.02
CA MET A 1 -57.27 -10.66 9.53
C MET A 1 -56.27 -9.93 8.60
N LYS A 2 -56.51 -8.68 8.12
CA LYS A 2 -55.58 -8.01 7.17
C LYS A 2 -54.68 -6.91 7.77
N ARG A 3 -54.98 -6.41 8.98
CA ARG A 3 -54.32 -5.22 9.54
C ARG A 3 -53.01 -5.53 10.28
N GLU A 4 -52.89 -6.72 10.86
CA GLU A 4 -51.69 -7.14 11.62
C GLU A 4 -50.51 -7.54 10.72
N TRP A 5 -50.81 -7.99 9.50
CA TRP A 5 -49.80 -8.34 8.48
C TRP A 5 -49.10 -7.12 7.89
N ILE A 6 -49.82 -5.99 7.77
CA ILE A 6 -49.28 -4.75 7.21
C ILE A 6 -48.31 -4.09 8.21
N THR A 7 -48.61 -4.13 9.50
CA THR A 7 -47.74 -3.62 10.56
C THR A 7 -46.43 -4.41 10.69
N GLY A 8 -46.46 -5.74 10.52
CA GLY A 8 -45.24 -6.56 10.56
C GLY A 8 -44.27 -6.26 9.41
N ILE A 9 -44.80 -6.01 8.22
CA ILE A 9 -44.00 -5.69 7.02
C ILE A 9 -43.37 -4.30 7.13
N VAL A 10 -44.10 -3.30 7.63
CA VAL A 10 -43.59 -1.93 7.80
C VAL A 10 -42.50 -1.87 8.88
N ILE A 11 -42.66 -2.61 9.98
CA ILE A 11 -41.64 -2.70 11.04
C ILE A 11 -40.40 -3.45 10.54
N GLY A 12 -40.55 -4.54 9.77
CA GLY A 12 -39.43 -5.28 9.19
C GLY A 12 -38.60 -4.48 8.17
N LEU A 13 -39.27 -3.65 7.35
CA LEU A 13 -38.61 -2.73 6.42
C LEU A 13 -37.89 -1.58 7.14
N ALA A 14 -38.49 -1.01 8.19
CA ALA A 14 -37.88 0.07 8.96
C ALA A 14 -36.61 -0.41 9.71
N VAL A 15 -36.62 -1.63 10.27
CA VAL A 15 -35.46 -2.23 10.93
C VAL A 15 -34.32 -2.51 9.94
N SER A 16 -34.63 -2.96 8.72
CA SER A 16 -33.62 -3.23 7.68
C SER A 16 -32.94 -1.96 7.15
N ILE A 17 -33.67 -0.83 7.07
CA ILE A 17 -33.11 0.47 6.68
C ILE A 17 -32.20 1.01 7.79
N ILE A 18 -32.58 0.85 9.06
CA ILE A 18 -31.77 1.33 10.21
C ILE A 18 -30.47 0.53 10.36
N LEU A 19 -30.48 -0.79 10.14
CA LEU A 19 -29.27 -1.62 10.19
C LEU A 19 -28.26 -1.30 9.06
N SER A 20 -28.73 -0.78 7.93
CA SER A 20 -27.85 -0.37 6.81
C SER A 20 -27.11 0.96 7.08
N LEU A 21 -27.62 1.79 8.00
CA LEU A 21 -27.00 3.07 8.38
C LEU A 21 -25.83 2.90 9.37
N PHE A 22 -25.67 1.68 9.92
CA PHE A 22 -24.60 1.31 10.85
C PHE A 22 -23.71 0.21 10.28
N ALA A 23 -23.58 0.09 8.96
CA ALA A 23 -22.46 -0.66 8.40
C ALA A 23 -21.19 -0.01 8.95
N PRO A 24 -20.35 -0.73 9.73
CA PRO A 24 -19.07 -0.17 10.12
C PRO A 24 -18.37 0.19 8.81
N LEU A 25 -17.93 1.44 8.69
CA LEU A 25 -16.85 1.76 7.77
C LEU A 25 -15.73 0.81 8.19
N ALA A 26 -15.59 -0.31 7.48
CA ALA A 26 -14.45 -1.19 7.60
C ALA A 26 -13.29 -0.33 7.11
N GLN A 27 -12.75 0.47 8.03
CA GLN A 27 -11.55 1.22 7.82
C GLN A 27 -10.49 0.15 7.66
N ALA A 28 -10.24 -0.23 6.40
CA ALA A 28 -9.21 -1.18 6.07
C ALA A 28 -7.94 -0.70 6.78
N GLY A 29 -7.27 -1.61 7.49
CA GLY A 29 -6.06 -1.28 8.24
C GLY A 29 -5.03 -0.58 7.35
N PRO A 30 -4.05 0.13 7.94
CA PRO A 30 -3.13 0.99 7.18
C PRO A 30 -2.54 0.25 5.95
N GLN A 31 -2.89 0.73 4.77
CA GLN A 31 -2.82 -0.05 3.53
C GLN A 31 -1.41 -0.46 3.11
N LEU A 32 -0.40 0.34 3.46
CA LEU A 32 0.99 0.10 3.10
C LEU A 32 1.63 -1.01 3.95
N ILE A 33 0.98 -1.42 5.05
CA ILE A 33 1.49 -2.44 5.98
C ILE A 33 0.58 -3.67 6.13
N CYS A 34 -0.74 -3.48 6.13
CA CYS A 34 -1.71 -4.52 6.43
C CYS A 34 -2.01 -5.46 5.24
N TRP A 35 -1.61 -5.10 4.03
CA TRP A 35 -1.91 -5.88 2.82
C TRP A 35 -0.61 -6.29 2.12
N PRO A 36 -0.27 -7.59 2.13
CA PRO A 36 0.86 -8.13 1.39
C PRO A 36 0.67 -8.00 -0.13
N PHE A 37 1.78 -7.81 -0.84
CA PHE A 37 1.78 -7.79 -2.31
C PHE A 37 2.14 -9.15 -2.89
N ASP A 38 1.46 -9.55 -3.96
CA ASP A 38 1.87 -10.71 -4.77
C ASP A 38 3.09 -10.32 -5.59
N ILE A 39 4.22 -10.96 -5.31
CA ILE A 39 5.51 -10.75 -5.97
C ILE A 39 5.93 -11.95 -6.83
N GLY A 40 5.01 -12.88 -7.10
CA GLY A 40 5.28 -14.12 -7.81
C GLY A 40 6.34 -14.97 -7.10
N ALA A 41 7.36 -15.39 -7.84
CA ALA A 41 8.48 -16.19 -7.31
C ALA A 41 9.65 -15.33 -6.78
N ALA A 42 9.53 -14.01 -6.76
CA ALA A 42 10.57 -13.13 -6.24
C ALA A 42 10.76 -13.33 -4.73
N ARG A 43 11.97 -13.03 -4.24
CA ARG A 43 12.30 -13.09 -2.81
C ARG A 43 12.11 -11.71 -2.17
N SER A 44 11.73 -11.72 -0.90
CA SER A 44 11.66 -10.55 -0.02
C SER A 44 12.27 -10.92 1.34
N LEU A 45 12.27 -10.00 2.31
CA LEU A 45 12.71 -10.28 3.67
C LEU A 45 11.98 -11.50 4.25
N PRO A 46 12.63 -12.31 5.11
CA PRO A 46 12.01 -13.47 5.73
C PRO A 46 10.66 -13.13 6.38
N TRP A 47 9.72 -14.07 6.34
CA TRP A 47 8.36 -13.86 6.85
C TRP A 47 7.81 -15.18 7.39
N GLY A 48 7.10 -15.12 8.53
CA GLY A 48 6.72 -16.30 9.30
C GLY A 48 5.36 -16.91 8.93
N GLY A 49 4.56 -16.25 8.08
CA GLY A 49 3.20 -16.71 7.76
C GLY A 49 2.58 -16.00 6.57
N THR A 50 1.24 -15.94 6.52
CA THR A 50 0.48 -15.28 5.44
C THR A 50 -0.19 -13.98 5.89
N GLY A 51 -0.31 -13.77 7.20
CA GLY A 51 -0.84 -12.57 7.82
C GLY A 51 0.13 -11.40 7.73
N TRP A 52 -0.43 -10.20 7.82
CA TRP A 52 0.32 -8.96 7.73
C TRP A 52 1.21 -8.67 8.95
N HIS A 53 0.93 -9.32 10.08
CA HIS A 53 1.68 -9.20 11.34
C HIS A 53 2.52 -10.45 11.65
N ASP A 54 2.61 -11.40 10.72
CA ASP A 54 3.36 -12.65 10.87
C ASP A 54 4.87 -12.46 10.63
N ALA A 55 5.40 -11.30 11.02
CA ALA A 55 6.83 -11.03 10.94
C ALA A 55 7.59 -12.07 11.77
N GLN A 56 8.59 -12.71 11.17
CA GLN A 56 9.35 -13.78 11.80
C GLN A 56 9.96 -13.29 13.13
N ALA A 57 9.70 -13.99 14.23
CA ALA A 57 10.02 -13.51 15.57
C ALA A 57 11.53 -13.47 15.85
N ASP A 58 12.28 -14.42 15.31
CA ASP A 58 13.73 -14.60 15.46
C ASP A 58 14.55 -13.92 14.34
N TYR A 59 13.93 -13.08 13.52
CA TYR A 59 14.67 -12.27 12.55
C TYR A 59 15.63 -11.30 13.26
N ASP A 60 16.91 -11.36 12.89
CA ASP A 60 17.95 -10.47 13.40
C ASP A 60 17.82 -9.06 12.79
N VAL A 61 17.17 -8.17 13.53
CA VAL A 61 16.92 -6.78 13.12
C VAL A 61 18.18 -5.95 12.94
N SER A 62 19.34 -6.37 13.47
CA SER A 62 20.62 -5.69 13.22
C SER A 62 21.05 -5.81 11.76
N ARG A 63 20.54 -6.81 11.03
CA ARG A 63 20.80 -7.02 9.60
C ARG A 63 19.80 -6.30 8.69
N LEU A 64 18.73 -5.72 9.24
CA LEU A 64 17.59 -5.16 8.50
C LEU A 64 18.01 -4.28 7.32
N ALA A 65 18.90 -3.33 7.55
CA ALA A 65 19.31 -2.40 6.52
C ALA A 65 20.13 -3.08 5.41
N ALA A 66 21.04 -4.00 5.76
CA ALA A 66 21.84 -4.73 4.79
C ALA A 66 20.99 -5.67 3.94
N ASP A 67 20.15 -6.48 4.58
CA ASP A 67 19.32 -7.48 3.91
C ASP A 67 18.25 -6.80 3.03
N THR A 68 17.70 -5.65 3.46
CA THR A 68 16.76 -4.86 2.65
C THR A 68 17.44 -4.31 1.39
N LEU A 69 18.59 -3.67 1.51
CA LEU A 69 19.29 -3.10 0.35
C LEU A 69 19.75 -4.16 -0.64
N ALA A 70 20.12 -5.35 -0.15
CA ALA A 70 20.49 -6.48 -1.01
C ALA A 70 19.32 -6.99 -1.88
N LEU A 71 18.07 -6.77 -1.44
CA LEU A 71 16.86 -7.14 -2.18
C LEU A 71 16.36 -6.03 -3.12
N LEU A 72 16.77 -4.78 -2.91
CA LEU A 72 16.37 -3.62 -3.72
C LEU A 72 17.25 -3.45 -4.98
N THR A 73 17.54 -4.55 -5.67
CA THR A 73 18.39 -4.62 -6.87
C THR A 73 17.78 -3.93 -8.08
N LEU A 74 18.60 -3.45 -9.02
CA LEU A 74 18.12 -2.66 -10.18
C LEU A 74 17.04 -3.36 -11.03
N ASP A 75 17.06 -4.70 -11.06
CA ASP A 75 16.11 -5.56 -11.78
C ASP A 75 14.87 -5.95 -10.95
N ALA A 76 14.84 -5.64 -9.66
CA ALA A 76 13.68 -5.89 -8.82
C ALA A 76 12.47 -5.08 -9.30
N LEU A 77 11.35 -5.78 -9.53
CA LEU A 77 10.05 -5.19 -9.85
C LEU A 77 9.62 -4.22 -8.74
N VAL A 78 8.86 -3.19 -9.10
CA VAL A 78 8.33 -2.23 -8.12
C VAL A 78 7.47 -2.94 -7.07
N LEU A 79 6.65 -3.91 -7.45
CA LEU A 79 5.89 -4.74 -6.50
C LEU A 79 6.79 -5.49 -5.50
N THR A 80 7.94 -6.03 -5.96
CA THR A 80 8.93 -6.68 -5.07
C THR A 80 9.54 -5.69 -4.08
N ARG A 81 9.82 -4.47 -4.54
CA ARG A 81 10.31 -3.37 -3.69
C ARG A 81 9.27 -2.98 -2.65
N MET A 82 8.01 -2.84 -3.06
CA MET A 82 6.89 -2.52 -2.16
C MET A 82 6.76 -3.56 -1.03
N GLU A 83 6.78 -4.85 -1.36
CA GLU A 83 6.69 -5.92 -0.35
C GLU A 83 7.93 -5.97 0.55
N THR A 84 9.12 -5.75 -0.01
CA THR A 84 10.38 -5.69 0.76
C THR A 84 10.33 -4.54 1.76
N LEU A 85 9.96 -3.34 1.31
CA LEU A 85 9.89 -2.14 2.14
C LEU A 85 8.75 -2.21 3.17
N ARG A 86 7.62 -2.85 2.82
CA ARG A 86 6.54 -3.16 3.77
C ARG A 86 7.05 -4.01 4.93
N ARG A 87 7.68 -5.15 4.63
CA ARG A 87 8.26 -6.03 5.65
C ARG A 87 9.34 -5.29 6.45
N ALA A 88 10.16 -4.48 5.77
CA ALA A 88 11.22 -3.71 6.42
C ALA A 88 10.67 -2.68 7.40
N ALA A 89 9.59 -1.97 7.06
CA ALA A 89 8.90 -1.05 7.96
C ALA A 89 8.38 -1.76 9.21
N ILE A 90 7.81 -2.97 9.06
CA ILE A 90 7.33 -3.76 10.20
C ILE A 90 8.47 -4.24 11.10
N TYR A 91 9.59 -4.70 10.53
CA TYR A 91 10.76 -5.08 11.33
C TYR A 91 11.41 -3.88 12.02
N ALA A 92 11.45 -2.72 11.37
CA ALA A 92 12.04 -1.49 11.90
C ALA A 92 11.38 -1.03 13.22
N GLU A 93 10.11 -1.36 13.46
CA GLU A 93 9.41 -1.01 14.71
C GLU A 93 10.00 -1.65 15.96
N ARG A 94 10.74 -2.75 15.79
CA ARG A 94 11.34 -3.50 16.89
C ARG A 94 12.58 -2.80 17.45
N ASP A 95 13.28 -1.99 16.66
CA ASP A 95 14.53 -1.35 17.05
C ASP A 95 14.72 0.01 16.35
N SER A 96 14.73 1.09 17.13
CA SER A 96 14.92 2.46 16.62
C SER A 96 16.26 2.67 15.91
N ARG A 97 17.32 1.96 16.31
CA ARG A 97 18.64 2.04 15.64
C ARG A 97 18.58 1.39 14.27
N ALA A 98 17.97 0.21 14.17
CA ALA A 98 17.77 -0.46 12.88
C ALA A 98 16.91 0.39 11.94
N ALA A 99 15.83 0.98 12.46
CA ALA A 99 14.98 1.91 11.71
C ALA A 99 15.75 3.15 11.21
N GLN A 100 16.56 3.75 12.08
CA GLN A 100 17.41 4.90 11.74
C GLN A 100 18.45 4.54 10.70
N GLU A 101 19.11 3.39 10.83
CA GLU A 101 20.13 2.93 9.89
C GLU A 101 19.54 2.72 8.50
N LEU A 102 18.42 2.00 8.39
CA LEU A 102 17.74 1.76 7.13
C LEU A 102 17.32 3.09 6.47
N LEU A 103 16.67 3.99 7.21
CA LEU A 103 16.28 5.29 6.67
C LEU A 103 17.48 6.07 6.14
N SER A 104 18.57 6.10 6.91
CA SER A 104 19.78 6.86 6.57
C SER A 104 20.43 6.31 5.30
N LYS A 105 20.47 4.98 5.12
CA LYS A 105 21.02 4.36 3.91
C LYS A 105 20.14 4.57 2.68
N LEU A 106 18.82 4.49 2.81
CA LEU A 106 17.89 4.81 1.72
C LEU A 106 18.03 6.30 1.30
N GLN A 107 18.14 7.20 2.28
CA GLN A 107 18.37 8.62 2.04
C GLN A 107 19.70 8.86 1.31
N ALA A 108 20.79 8.27 1.79
CA ALA A 108 22.10 8.37 1.15
C ALA A 108 22.09 7.86 -0.30
N ARG A 109 21.38 6.76 -0.57
CA ARG A 109 21.22 6.22 -1.93
C ARG A 109 20.45 7.19 -2.85
N ALA A 110 19.36 7.76 -2.36
CA ALA A 110 18.59 8.76 -3.10
C ALA A 110 19.38 10.07 -3.35
N ASP A 111 20.24 10.47 -2.39
CA ASP A 111 21.06 11.68 -2.51
C ASP A 111 22.25 11.49 -3.46
N ALA A 112 22.86 10.29 -3.47
CA ALA A 112 23.98 9.96 -4.36
C ALA A 112 23.59 9.98 -5.84
N ALA A 113 22.35 9.63 -6.15
CA ALA A 113 21.82 9.60 -7.51
C ALA A 113 20.40 10.21 -7.52
N LYS A 114 20.33 11.55 -7.51
CA LYS A 114 19.03 12.28 -7.47
C LYS A 114 18.13 12.02 -8.68
N SER A 115 18.66 11.44 -9.75
CA SER A 115 17.93 10.99 -10.95
C SER A 115 17.69 9.47 -10.98
N ASP A 116 18.10 8.72 -9.96
CA ASP A 116 17.73 7.31 -9.78
C ASP A 116 16.30 7.25 -9.24
N ALA A 117 15.36 6.99 -10.14
CA ALA A 117 13.96 6.86 -9.81
C ALA A 117 13.68 5.78 -8.76
N LEU A 118 14.41 4.65 -8.79
CA LEU A 118 14.17 3.57 -7.84
C LEU A 118 14.68 3.93 -6.45
N ALA A 119 15.78 4.67 -6.34
CA ALA A 119 16.25 5.17 -5.05
C ALA A 119 15.27 6.18 -4.43
N LEU A 120 14.72 7.10 -5.24
CA LEU A 120 13.67 8.03 -4.79
C LEU A 120 12.40 7.27 -4.35
N PHE A 121 11.98 6.29 -5.16
CA PHE A 121 10.84 5.43 -4.85
C PHE A 121 11.04 4.71 -3.52
N ASP A 122 12.17 4.03 -3.32
CA ASP A 122 12.41 3.21 -2.13
C ASP A 122 12.39 4.07 -0.86
N LEU A 123 13.03 5.25 -0.89
CA LEU A 123 13.01 6.20 0.22
C LEU A 123 11.59 6.70 0.52
N GLY A 124 10.87 7.14 -0.52
CA GLY A 124 9.53 7.69 -0.38
C GLY A 124 8.54 6.66 0.13
N TYR A 125 8.54 5.47 -0.47
CA TYR A 125 7.65 4.38 -0.07
C TYR A 125 7.94 3.91 1.36
N PHE A 126 9.21 3.72 1.73
CA PHE A 126 9.58 3.33 3.09
C PHE A 126 9.12 4.35 4.14
N ALA A 127 9.31 5.64 3.88
CA ALA A 127 8.93 6.70 4.82
C ALA A 127 7.41 6.69 5.11
N GLU A 128 6.58 6.42 4.11
CA GLU A 128 5.12 6.34 4.27
C GLU A 128 4.69 5.02 4.90
N ALA A 129 5.26 3.89 4.49
CA ALA A 129 4.99 2.59 5.09
C ALA A 129 5.35 2.59 6.59
N TYR A 130 6.50 3.17 6.95
CA TYR A 130 6.95 3.31 8.33
C TYR A 130 6.04 4.23 9.16
N ARG A 131 5.41 5.27 8.58
CA ARG A 131 4.44 6.08 9.35
C ARG A 131 3.19 5.30 9.71
N GLN A 132 2.78 4.39 8.83
CA GLN A 132 1.58 3.59 9.04
C GLN A 132 1.73 2.53 10.13
N THR A 133 2.96 2.23 10.58
CA THR A 133 3.18 1.30 11.69
C THR A 133 2.84 1.88 13.06
N GLY A 134 2.46 3.16 13.17
CA GLY A 134 2.32 3.90 14.44
C GLY A 134 1.52 3.24 15.57
N MET A 135 0.62 2.28 15.28
CA MET A 135 -0.11 1.49 16.29
C MET A 135 0.69 0.31 16.88
N MET A 136 1.74 -0.15 16.19
CA MET A 136 2.65 -1.22 16.62
C MET A 136 3.95 -0.69 17.22
N ARG A 137 4.11 0.63 17.24
CA ARG A 137 5.41 1.25 17.47
C ARG A 137 5.86 1.07 18.91
N ASN A 138 6.87 0.24 19.11
CA ASN A 138 7.52 0.01 20.40
C ASN A 138 8.72 0.94 20.63
N SER A 139 9.08 1.75 19.62
CA SER A 139 10.32 2.54 19.58
C SER A 139 10.08 3.99 19.15
N SER A 140 11.03 4.89 19.40
CA SER A 140 10.96 6.24 18.81
C SER A 140 11.16 6.17 17.29
N PRO A 141 10.43 6.98 16.50
CA PRO A 141 10.61 7.01 15.05
C PRO A 141 12.02 7.52 14.68
N PRO A 142 12.56 7.11 13.52
CA PRO A 142 13.81 7.66 13.00
C PRO A 142 13.78 9.18 12.89
N THR A 143 14.91 9.80 13.21
CA THR A 143 15.12 11.23 13.06
C THR A 143 15.00 11.61 11.59
N GLY A 144 14.19 12.64 11.32
CA GLY A 144 13.99 13.17 9.97
C GLY A 144 12.91 12.47 9.14
N VAL A 145 12.37 11.33 9.58
CA VAL A 145 11.31 10.63 8.82
C VAL A 145 10.07 11.51 8.60
N SER A 146 9.76 12.41 9.54
CA SER A 146 8.64 13.36 9.42
C SER A 146 8.86 14.48 8.41
N LYS A 147 10.11 14.73 8.00
CA LYS A 147 10.47 15.77 7.02
C LYS A 147 10.43 15.25 5.57
N ILE A 148 10.31 13.94 5.38
CA ILE A 148 10.29 13.32 4.06
C ILE A 148 8.87 13.39 3.50
N ASN A 149 8.67 14.02 2.35
CA ASN A 149 7.40 13.91 1.64
C ASN A 149 7.46 12.67 0.73
N GLY A 150 7.00 11.52 1.23
CA GLY A 150 7.18 10.26 0.52
C GLY A 150 6.33 10.18 -0.76
N TYR A 151 5.12 10.73 -0.74
CA TYR A 151 4.30 10.84 -1.94
C TYR A 151 4.99 11.65 -3.04
N GLU A 152 5.58 12.80 -2.72
CA GLU A 152 6.31 13.62 -3.69
C GLU A 152 7.55 12.90 -4.26
N LEU A 153 8.28 12.14 -3.44
CA LEU A 153 9.39 11.32 -3.91
C LEU A 153 8.93 10.23 -4.88
N VAL A 154 7.80 9.56 -4.61
CA VAL A 154 7.20 8.58 -5.52
C VAL A 154 6.74 9.23 -6.82
N GLN A 155 6.14 10.43 -6.77
CA GLN A 155 5.77 11.17 -7.98
C GLN A 155 7.00 11.56 -8.82
N ARG A 156 8.10 11.98 -8.18
CA ARG A 156 9.35 12.27 -8.87
C ARG A 156 9.96 11.01 -9.49
N ALA A 157 9.90 9.89 -8.80
CA ALA A 157 10.33 8.59 -9.33
C ALA A 157 9.54 8.20 -10.58
N LEU A 158 8.21 8.36 -10.55
CA LEU A 158 7.33 8.14 -11.70
C LEU A 158 7.72 9.01 -12.89
N ALA A 159 7.92 10.31 -12.67
CA ALA A 159 8.31 11.25 -13.71
C ALA A 159 9.63 10.86 -14.41
N LEU A 160 10.55 10.21 -13.70
CA LEU A 160 11.83 9.73 -14.25
C LEU A 160 11.71 8.39 -14.99
N ARG A 161 10.76 7.52 -14.60
CA ARG A 161 10.56 6.20 -15.23
C ARG A 161 9.61 6.23 -16.42
N GLY A 162 8.76 7.24 -16.50
CA GLY A 162 7.68 7.29 -17.49
C GLY A 162 6.52 6.37 -17.11
N SER A 163 5.95 5.69 -18.10
CA SER A 163 4.76 4.84 -17.91
C SER A 163 5.11 3.53 -17.18
N ASP A 164 5.12 3.56 -15.84
CA ASP A 164 5.31 2.38 -14.98
C ASP A 164 4.04 2.08 -14.19
N GLY A 165 3.24 1.12 -14.68
CA GLY A 165 1.97 0.76 -14.05
C GLY A 165 2.08 0.27 -12.60
N GLN A 166 3.19 -0.37 -12.24
CA GLN A 166 3.38 -0.84 -10.85
C GLN A 166 3.70 0.33 -9.92
N MET A 167 4.46 1.30 -10.40
CA MET A 167 4.74 2.51 -9.63
C MET A 167 3.53 3.44 -9.55
N GLU A 168 2.67 3.47 -10.57
CA GLU A 168 1.38 4.13 -10.51
C GLU A 168 0.47 3.49 -9.44
N PHE A 169 0.44 2.16 -9.36
CA PHE A 169 -0.27 1.46 -8.28
C PHE A 169 0.29 1.81 -6.90
N ALA A 170 1.62 1.86 -6.74
CA ALA A 170 2.25 2.29 -5.49
C ALA A 170 1.87 3.74 -5.13
N ALA A 171 1.85 4.64 -6.12
CA ALA A 171 1.46 6.04 -5.93
C ALA A 171 0.00 6.17 -5.50
N ALA A 172 -0.93 5.36 -6.02
CA ALA A 172 -2.32 5.32 -5.55
C ALA A 172 -2.43 4.92 -4.08
N LEU A 173 -1.69 3.90 -3.64
CA LEU A 173 -1.66 3.45 -2.26
C LEU A 173 -1.09 4.51 -1.32
N VAL A 174 0.03 5.13 -1.71
CA VAL A 174 0.66 6.21 -0.95
C VAL A 174 -0.24 7.45 -0.90
N ALA A 175 -0.85 7.86 -2.02
CA ALA A 175 -1.80 8.96 -2.05
C ALA A 175 -2.98 8.71 -1.10
N SER A 176 -3.52 7.50 -1.09
CA SER A 176 -4.54 7.10 -0.12
C SER A 176 -4.02 7.19 1.32
N ALA A 177 -2.76 6.83 1.57
CA ALA A 177 -2.17 6.79 2.92
C ALA A 177 -1.98 8.18 3.50
N VAL A 178 -1.69 9.16 2.64
CA VAL A 178 -1.53 10.57 3.00
C VAL A 178 -2.78 11.41 2.71
N ALA A 179 -3.94 10.78 2.54
CA ALA A 179 -5.24 11.41 2.31
C ALA A 179 -5.32 12.34 1.06
N ARG A 180 -4.52 12.10 0.02
CA ARG A 180 -4.53 12.79 -1.28
C ARG A 180 -5.56 12.18 -2.22
N ARG A 181 -6.84 12.30 -1.84
CA ARG A 181 -7.97 11.64 -2.53
C ARG A 181 -8.11 12.02 -4.01
N ASP A 182 -7.77 13.26 -4.34
CA ASP A 182 -7.78 13.82 -5.69
C ASP A 182 -6.85 13.06 -6.67
N ALA A 183 -5.76 12.48 -6.16
CA ALA A 183 -4.77 11.80 -6.98
C ALA A 183 -5.03 10.30 -7.17
N ILE A 184 -5.81 9.66 -6.28
CA ILE A 184 -5.96 8.19 -6.22
C ILE A 184 -6.48 7.64 -7.56
N ASN A 185 -7.61 8.16 -8.04
CA ASN A 185 -8.26 7.64 -9.26
C ASN A 185 -7.41 7.87 -10.52
N GLY A 186 -6.58 8.92 -10.54
CA GLY A 186 -5.63 9.19 -11.62
C GLY A 186 -4.58 8.08 -11.70
N HIS A 187 -3.91 7.82 -10.59
CA HIS A 187 -2.91 6.77 -10.47
C HIS A 187 -3.48 5.37 -10.73
N LEU A 188 -4.65 5.05 -10.17
CA LEU A 188 -5.31 3.75 -10.42
C LEU A 188 -5.67 3.55 -11.89
N ALA A 189 -6.12 4.60 -12.58
CA ALA A 189 -6.43 4.51 -14.00
C ALA A 189 -5.17 4.22 -14.83
N GLN A 190 -4.04 4.87 -14.52
CA GLN A 190 -2.78 4.60 -15.21
C GLN A 190 -2.25 3.19 -14.90
N ALA A 191 -2.31 2.77 -13.65
CA ALA A 191 -1.94 1.42 -13.24
C ALA A 191 -2.78 0.37 -13.99
N ALA A 192 -4.11 0.52 -13.99
CA ALA A 192 -5.01 -0.40 -14.65
C ALA A 192 -4.89 -0.38 -16.18
N ALA A 193 -4.56 0.76 -16.80
CA ALA A 193 -4.30 0.83 -18.24
C ALA A 193 -3.03 0.08 -18.65
N ASN A 194 -2.04 0.01 -17.76
CA ASN A 194 -0.75 -0.68 -17.99
C ASN A 194 -0.73 -2.14 -17.44
N ALA A 195 -1.87 -2.67 -17.00
CA ALA A 195 -1.96 -4.02 -16.45
C ALA A 195 -2.53 -5.01 -17.47
N ASP A 196 -1.79 -6.04 -17.82
CA ASP A 196 -2.34 -7.15 -18.62
C ASP A 196 -3.15 -8.10 -17.74
N ASP A 197 -4.16 -8.76 -18.32
CA ASP A 197 -4.93 -9.78 -17.61
C ASP A 197 -4.01 -10.90 -17.11
N GLY A 198 -4.15 -11.28 -15.84
CA GLY A 198 -3.31 -12.30 -15.20
C GLY A 198 -1.90 -11.84 -14.79
N SER A 199 -1.48 -10.62 -15.15
CA SER A 199 -0.21 -10.05 -14.70
C SER A 199 -0.16 -9.88 -13.18
N LEU A 200 1.05 -9.80 -12.61
CA LEU A 200 1.23 -9.47 -11.18
C LEU A 200 0.56 -8.13 -10.82
N LEU A 201 0.63 -7.14 -11.71
CA LEU A 201 -0.03 -5.85 -11.49
C LEU A 201 -1.55 -6.00 -11.41
N ALA A 202 -2.16 -6.73 -12.34
CA ALA A 202 -3.60 -7.00 -12.31
C ALA A 202 -4.01 -7.74 -11.03
N LYS A 203 -3.27 -8.78 -10.62
CA LYS A 203 -3.54 -9.50 -9.38
C LYS A 203 -3.51 -8.58 -8.15
N ASN A 204 -2.50 -7.72 -8.06
CA ASN A 204 -2.38 -6.77 -6.95
C ASN A 204 -3.47 -5.70 -6.97
N LEU A 205 -3.81 -5.14 -8.14
CA LEU A 205 -4.93 -4.20 -8.27
C LEU A 205 -6.24 -4.82 -7.77
N MET A 206 -6.52 -6.06 -8.18
CA MET A 206 -7.74 -6.77 -7.79
C MET A 206 -7.76 -7.12 -6.31
N SER A 207 -6.66 -7.61 -5.74
CA SER A 207 -6.59 -7.95 -4.30
C SER A 207 -6.71 -6.71 -3.39
N HIS A 208 -6.34 -5.53 -3.90
CA HIS A 208 -6.39 -4.26 -3.18
C HIS A 208 -7.61 -3.39 -3.54
N ALA A 209 -8.51 -3.86 -4.41
CA ALA A 209 -9.63 -3.06 -4.94
C ALA A 209 -10.54 -2.49 -3.83
N HIS A 210 -10.77 -3.27 -2.77
CA HIS A 210 -11.57 -2.89 -1.61
C HIS A 210 -11.01 -1.66 -0.87
N LEU A 211 -9.70 -1.42 -0.90
CA LEU A 211 -9.07 -0.23 -0.30
C LEU A 211 -9.51 1.06 -0.99
N PHE A 212 -9.98 0.95 -2.23
CA PHE A 212 -10.41 2.06 -3.08
C PHE A 212 -11.93 2.06 -3.29
N GLN A 213 -12.68 1.25 -2.53
CA GLN A 213 -14.13 1.07 -2.69
C GLN A 213 -14.53 0.57 -4.08
N ILE A 214 -13.62 -0.12 -4.77
CA ILE A 214 -13.87 -0.74 -6.07
C ILE A 214 -14.31 -2.18 -5.84
N HIS A 215 -15.47 -2.54 -6.41
CA HIS A 215 -16.10 -3.85 -6.24
C HIS A 215 -16.10 -4.55 -7.60
N ALA A 216 -14.95 -5.02 -8.04
CA ALA A 216 -14.76 -5.66 -9.35
C ALA A 216 -14.36 -7.12 -9.18
N GLY A 217 -14.94 -8.01 -9.99
CA GLY A 217 -14.53 -9.40 -10.16
C GLY A 217 -13.50 -9.59 -11.26
N THR A 218 -13.39 -8.64 -12.19
CA THR A 218 -12.42 -8.65 -13.30
C THR A 218 -11.69 -7.31 -13.46
N LEU A 219 -10.53 -7.33 -14.13
CA LEU A 219 -9.80 -6.09 -14.45
C LEU A 219 -10.60 -5.18 -15.39
N ALA A 220 -11.41 -5.74 -16.28
CA ALA A 220 -12.31 -4.98 -17.15
C ALA A 220 -13.36 -4.20 -16.34
N GLU A 221 -13.99 -4.85 -15.35
CA GLU A 221 -14.92 -4.20 -14.43
C GLU A 221 -14.24 -3.13 -13.57
N PHE A 222 -13.02 -3.40 -13.10
CA PHE A 222 -12.20 -2.43 -12.36
C PHE A 222 -11.98 -1.15 -13.17
N ARG A 223 -11.55 -1.29 -14.43
CA ARG A 223 -11.38 -0.18 -15.37
C ARG A 223 -12.69 0.58 -15.60
N SER A 224 -13.81 -0.14 -15.75
CA SER A 224 -15.13 0.47 -15.94
C SER A 224 -15.55 1.32 -14.75
N GLN A 225 -15.33 0.86 -13.52
CA GLN A 225 -15.67 1.62 -12.31
C GLN A 225 -14.82 2.89 -12.16
N LEU A 226 -13.53 2.84 -12.53
CA LEU A 226 -12.68 4.03 -12.54
C LEU A 226 -13.14 5.11 -13.53
N VAL A 227 -13.68 4.71 -14.68
CA VAL A 227 -14.26 5.65 -15.66
C VAL A 227 -15.51 6.30 -15.08
N ALA A 228 -16.42 5.51 -14.49
CA ALA A 228 -17.64 6.04 -13.87
C ALA A 228 -17.35 6.99 -12.69
N ALA A 229 -16.27 6.75 -11.94
CA ALA A 229 -15.85 7.61 -10.84
C ALA A 229 -15.25 8.96 -11.29
N LYS A 230 -14.84 9.11 -12.57
CA LYS A 230 -14.37 10.38 -13.12
C LYS A 230 -15.48 11.27 -13.68
N THR A 231 -16.65 10.68 -13.94
CA THR A 231 -17.81 11.38 -14.54
C THR A 231 -18.77 11.97 -13.50
N ASN A 232 -18.52 11.72 -12.21
CA ASN A 232 -19.28 12.25 -11.07
C ASN A 232 -18.43 13.26 -10.29
#